data_AF-A0A8S9WWV8-F1
#
_entry.id   AF-A0A8S9WWV8-F1
#
_cell.length_a   1.000
_cell.length_b   1.000
_cell.length_c   1.000
_cell.angle_alpha   90.00
_cell.angle_beta   90.00
_cell.angle_gamma   90.00
#
_symmetry.space_group_name_H-M   'P 1'
#
loop_
_entity.id
_entity.type
_entity.pdbx_description
1 polymer ?
#
loop_
_entity_poly.entity_id
_entity_poly.type
_entity_poly.pdbx_seq_one_letter_code
_entity_poly.pdbx_strand_id
1 'polypeptide(L)'
;MSETVSVLQKYKNMVSESIDHHVLLKEKTMIQFLVYILESPNDVEVGLALEVIQLMADNPKNHQQLRSFGLLDALSKLSQSGAQKGNAQLASDLVSQLKKPLPPIVRQNAPNHMFPSVVYVLNIPGITNATRRDVEYGVICNRGVISVVVDCSKERCTVRTLSKVTTADLANSIHSKTGLPVRLVTKNNKGQE
;
A
#
# COMPACT_ATOMS: atom_id res chain seq x y z
N MET A 1 -22.45 4.30 -25.75
CA MET A 1 -21.18 4.42 -24.99
C MET A 1 -20.29 3.26 -25.41
N SER A 2 -19.05 3.54 -25.79
CA SER A 2 -18.04 2.50 -26.06
C SER A 2 -17.78 1.68 -24.79
N GLU A 3 -17.54 0.39 -24.90
CA GLU A 3 -17.21 -0.50 -23.78
C GLU A 3 -16.00 0.04 -22.98
N THR A 4 -15.04 0.60 -23.70
CA THR A 4 -13.87 1.31 -23.16
C THR A 4 -14.26 2.44 -22.21
N VAL A 5 -15.25 3.25 -22.58
CA VAL A 5 -15.73 4.37 -21.75
C VAL A 5 -16.33 3.85 -20.44
N SER A 6 -17.03 2.71 -20.48
CA SER A 6 -17.58 2.09 -19.27
C SER A 6 -16.47 1.61 -18.32
N VAL A 7 -15.41 0.99 -18.86
CA VAL A 7 -14.24 0.57 -18.07
C VAL A 7 -13.51 1.77 -17.47
N LEU A 8 -13.30 2.83 -18.23
CA LEU A 8 -12.66 4.07 -17.74
C LEU A 8 -13.47 4.74 -16.64
N GLN A 9 -14.80 4.77 -16.76
CA GLN A 9 -15.68 5.28 -15.70
C GLN A 9 -15.57 4.44 -14.43
N LYS A 10 -15.50 3.10 -14.56
CA LYS A 10 -15.26 2.21 -13.42
C LYS A 10 -13.93 2.52 -12.75
N TYR A 11 -12.86 2.70 -13.52
CA TYR A 11 -11.55 3.09 -12.98
C TYR A 11 -11.59 4.45 -12.30
N LYS A 12 -12.26 5.44 -12.90
CA LYS A 12 -12.44 6.77 -12.30
C LYS A 12 -13.13 6.69 -10.95
N ASN A 13 -14.21 5.93 -10.83
CA ASN A 13 -14.91 5.73 -9.56
C ASN A 13 -14.02 5.01 -8.54
N MET A 14 -13.34 3.94 -8.96
CA MET A 14 -12.44 3.18 -8.09
C MET A 14 -11.29 4.03 -7.55
N VAL A 15 -10.69 4.88 -8.38
CA VAL A 15 -9.64 5.80 -7.93
C VAL A 15 -10.26 6.86 -7.02
N SER A 16 -11.37 7.48 -7.40
CA SER A 16 -12.00 8.56 -6.61
C SER A 16 -12.46 8.12 -5.21
N GLU A 17 -12.89 6.87 -5.05
CA GLU A 17 -13.40 6.33 -3.79
C GLU A 17 -12.31 5.64 -2.94
N SER A 18 -11.13 5.39 -3.51
CA SER A 18 -10.07 4.65 -2.82
C SER A 18 -9.24 5.55 -1.93
N ILE A 19 -9.17 5.22 -0.64
CA ILE A 19 -8.29 5.88 0.33
C ILE A 19 -6.80 5.57 0.00
N ASP A 20 -6.54 4.47 -0.71
CA ASP A 20 -5.20 3.97 -0.99
C ASP A 20 -5.00 3.64 -2.49
N HIS A 21 -4.92 4.69 -3.31
CA HIS A 21 -4.60 4.60 -4.75
C HIS A 21 -3.37 3.73 -5.05
N HIS A 22 -2.43 3.62 -4.11
CA HIS A 22 -1.20 2.85 -4.24
C HIS A 22 -1.43 1.33 -4.35
N VAL A 23 -2.54 0.80 -3.82
CA VAL A 23 -2.91 -0.62 -3.93
C VAL A 23 -3.42 -0.93 -5.33
N LEU A 24 -4.20 -0.03 -5.92
CA LEU A 24 -4.71 -0.15 -7.29
C LEU A 24 -3.57 -0.17 -8.31
N LEU A 25 -2.51 0.60 -8.07
CA LEU A 25 -1.33 0.69 -8.92
C LEU A 25 -0.35 -0.49 -8.76
N LYS A 26 -0.57 -1.43 -7.84
CA LYS A 26 0.20 -2.68 -7.79
C LYS A 26 -0.13 -3.59 -8.98
N GLU A 27 -1.36 -3.52 -9.45
CA GLU A 27 -1.81 -4.23 -10.65
C GLU A 27 -1.39 -3.44 -11.90
N LYS A 28 -0.27 -3.86 -12.50
CA LYS A 28 0.39 -3.20 -13.64
C LYS A 28 -0.51 -3.06 -14.87
N THR A 29 -1.52 -3.92 -14.97
CA THR A 29 -2.47 -4.00 -16.09
C THR A 29 -3.27 -2.72 -16.27
N MET A 30 -3.61 -2.00 -15.18
CA MET A 30 -4.35 -0.74 -15.27
C MET A 30 -3.54 0.34 -15.99
N ILE A 31 -2.25 0.50 -15.64
CA ILE A 31 -1.38 1.50 -16.27
C ILE A 31 -1.18 1.16 -17.75
N GLN A 32 -0.93 -0.10 -18.07
CA GLN A 32 -0.78 -0.56 -19.45
C GLN A 32 -2.05 -0.30 -20.28
N PHE A 33 -3.22 -0.55 -19.71
CA PHE A 33 -4.50 -0.24 -20.36
C PHE A 33 -4.67 1.26 -20.60
N LEU A 34 -4.37 2.10 -19.60
CA LEU A 34 -4.45 3.56 -19.77
C LEU A 34 -3.48 4.05 -20.85
N VAL A 35 -2.25 3.53 -20.90
CA VAL A 35 -1.27 3.84 -21.95
C VAL A 35 -1.82 3.47 -23.33
N TYR A 36 -2.42 2.29 -23.47
CA TYR A 36 -3.05 1.87 -24.71
C TYR A 36 -4.18 2.84 -25.15
N ILE A 37 -4.99 3.32 -24.21
CA ILE A 37 -6.07 4.28 -24.52
C ILE A 37 -5.53 5.67 -24.93
N LEU A 38 -4.37 6.11 -24.44
CA LEU A 38 -3.79 7.40 -24.85
C LEU A 38 -3.43 7.44 -26.35
N GLU A 39 -3.32 6.29 -27.01
CA GLU A 39 -3.10 6.18 -28.46
C GLU A 39 -4.42 6.03 -29.26
N SER A 40 -5.57 6.01 -28.58
CA SER A 40 -6.89 5.91 -29.22
C SER A 40 -7.19 7.17 -30.05
N PRO A 41 -7.81 7.04 -31.24
CA PRO A 41 -8.28 8.19 -32.01
C PRO A 41 -9.52 8.87 -31.38
N ASN A 42 -10.08 8.31 -30.31
CA ASN A 42 -11.27 8.82 -29.65
C ASN A 42 -10.88 9.78 -28.51
N ASP A 43 -11.01 11.09 -28.77
CA ASP A 43 -10.71 12.14 -27.80
C ASP A 43 -11.46 12.01 -26.46
N VAL A 44 -12.67 11.41 -26.47
CA VAL A 44 -13.46 11.21 -25.24
C VAL A 44 -12.83 10.11 -24.37
N GLU A 45 -12.35 9.04 -24.98
CA GLU A 45 -11.65 7.97 -24.26
C GLU A 45 -10.31 8.46 -23.72
N VAL A 46 -9.56 9.22 -24.53
CA VAL A 46 -8.31 9.84 -24.13
C VAL A 46 -8.53 10.82 -22.97
N GLY A 47 -9.54 11.68 -23.06
CA GLY A 47 -9.88 12.62 -21.99
C GLY A 47 -10.19 11.93 -20.67
N LEU A 48 -11.02 10.87 -20.69
CA LEU A 48 -11.32 10.09 -19.50
C LEU A 48 -10.10 9.36 -18.94
N ALA A 49 -9.22 8.82 -19.79
CA ALA A 49 -7.97 8.21 -19.33
C ALA A 49 -7.06 9.23 -18.65
N LEU A 50 -6.95 10.45 -19.21
CA LEU A 50 -6.17 11.54 -18.60
C LEU A 50 -6.73 11.97 -17.24
N GLU A 51 -8.06 12.06 -17.08
CA GLU A 51 -8.68 12.34 -15.78
C GLU A 51 -8.35 11.26 -14.73
N VAL A 52 -8.40 9.98 -15.11
CA VAL A 52 -8.02 8.87 -14.22
C VAL A 52 -6.54 8.98 -13.82
N ILE A 53 -5.65 9.27 -14.78
CA ILE A 53 -4.22 9.48 -14.52
C ILE A 53 -4.00 10.67 -13.59
N GLN A 54 -4.74 11.76 -13.78
CA GLN A 54 -4.65 12.95 -12.94
C GLN A 54 -5.03 12.67 -11.50
N LEU A 55 -6.17 12.02 -11.25
CA LEU A 55 -6.59 11.63 -9.90
C LEU A 55 -5.54 10.77 -9.19
N MET A 56 -4.86 9.89 -9.93
CA MET A 56 -3.76 9.10 -9.38
C MET A 56 -2.50 9.95 -9.16
N ALA A 57 -2.17 10.87 -10.06
CA ALA A 57 -1.00 11.74 -9.99
C ALA A 57 -1.13 12.81 -8.90
N ASP A 58 -2.33 13.16 -8.44
CA ASP A 58 -2.52 14.06 -7.31
C ASP A 58 -1.93 13.51 -6.00
N ASN A 59 -1.72 12.19 -5.92
CA ASN A 59 -0.99 11.57 -4.82
C ASN A 59 0.50 11.32 -5.19
N PRO A 60 1.46 12.04 -4.57
CA PRO A 60 2.89 11.89 -4.88
C PRO A 60 3.44 10.47 -4.69
N LYS A 61 2.82 9.64 -3.83
CA LYS A 61 3.25 8.25 -3.62
C LYS A 61 3.09 7.39 -4.88
N ASN A 62 2.21 7.79 -5.79
CA ASN A 62 1.91 7.05 -7.00
C ASN A 62 2.86 7.39 -8.15
N HIS A 63 3.55 8.52 -8.08
CA HIS A 63 4.37 9.06 -9.17
C HIS A 63 5.42 8.07 -9.66
N GLN A 64 6.05 7.32 -8.77
CA GLN A 64 7.04 6.31 -9.18
C GLN A 64 6.42 5.21 -10.05
N GLN A 65 5.23 4.72 -9.71
CA GLN A 65 4.53 3.72 -10.52
C GLN A 65 3.98 4.34 -11.80
N LEU A 66 3.43 5.55 -11.75
CA LEU A 66 2.94 6.26 -12.94
C LEU A 66 4.05 6.57 -13.94
N ARG A 67 5.31 6.72 -13.51
CA ARG A 67 6.45 6.90 -14.44
C ARG A 67 6.85 5.61 -15.17
N SER A 68 6.30 4.46 -14.78
CA SER A 68 6.64 3.17 -15.38
C SER A 68 5.76 2.83 -16.58
N PHE A 69 6.05 1.71 -17.25
CA PHE A 69 5.29 1.17 -18.39
C PHE A 69 5.06 2.14 -19.56
N GLY A 70 5.96 3.09 -19.78
CA GLY A 70 5.92 3.99 -20.94
C GLY A 70 4.87 5.10 -20.85
N LEU A 71 4.22 5.31 -19.69
CA LEU A 71 3.19 6.35 -19.55
C LEU A 71 3.73 7.75 -19.81
N LEU A 72 4.94 8.07 -19.34
CA LEU A 72 5.56 9.38 -19.60
C LEU A 72 5.79 9.61 -21.10
N ASP A 73 6.17 8.57 -21.84
CA ASP A 73 6.40 8.66 -23.28
C ASP A 73 5.07 8.84 -24.02
N ALA A 74 4.04 8.09 -23.63
CA ALA A 74 2.69 8.22 -24.18
C ALA A 74 2.10 9.62 -23.95
N LEU A 75 2.20 10.17 -22.73
CA LEU A 75 1.76 11.52 -22.42
C LEU A 75 2.58 12.59 -23.18
N SER A 76 3.91 12.39 -23.31
CA SER A 76 4.76 13.32 -24.06
C SER A 76 4.39 13.33 -25.54
N LYS A 77 4.17 12.16 -26.15
CA LYS A 77 3.68 12.04 -27.52
C LYS A 77 2.33 12.72 -27.70
N LEU A 78 1.38 12.48 -26.78
CA LEU A 78 0.04 13.07 -26.84
C LEU A 78 0.07 14.60 -26.71
N SER A 79 0.98 15.15 -25.89
CA SER A 79 1.16 16.60 -25.76
C SER A 79 1.75 17.27 -27.01
N GLN A 80 2.44 16.50 -27.84
CA GLN A 80 3.09 16.97 -29.07
C GLN A 80 2.29 16.62 -30.34
N SER A 81 1.30 15.74 -30.22
CA SER A 81 0.44 15.34 -31.32
C SER A 81 -0.65 16.39 -31.56
N GLY A 82 -1.28 16.34 -32.73
CA GLY A 82 -2.43 17.19 -33.09
C GLY A 82 -3.72 16.82 -32.34
N ALA A 83 -3.62 16.27 -31.12
CA ALA A 83 -4.75 15.93 -30.27
C ALA A 83 -5.58 17.17 -29.90
N GLN A 84 -6.80 16.94 -29.42
CA GLN A 84 -7.68 17.99 -28.94
C GLN A 84 -6.93 18.87 -27.91
N LYS A 85 -7.02 20.20 -28.08
CA LYS A 85 -6.19 21.17 -27.32
C LYS A 85 -6.24 20.98 -25.80
N GLY A 86 -7.40 20.61 -25.25
CA GLY A 86 -7.57 20.34 -23.82
C GLY A 86 -6.81 19.10 -23.37
N ASN A 87 -6.94 17.99 -24.11
CA ASN A 87 -6.22 16.75 -23.84
C ASN A 87 -4.69 16.94 -23.96
N ALA A 88 -4.23 17.66 -24.99
CA ALA A 88 -2.81 17.95 -25.18
C ALA A 88 -2.24 18.80 -24.03
N GLN A 89 -2.99 19.81 -23.57
CA GLN A 89 -2.60 20.64 -22.43
C GLN A 89 -2.53 19.82 -21.14
N LEU A 90 -3.57 19.02 -20.85
CA LEU A 90 -3.62 18.18 -19.66
C LEU A 90 -2.49 17.13 -19.65
N ALA A 91 -2.18 16.55 -20.81
CA ALA A 91 -1.04 15.65 -20.96
C ALA A 91 0.30 16.37 -20.67
N SER A 92 0.48 17.59 -21.17
CA SER A 92 1.67 18.42 -20.89
C SER A 92 1.81 18.75 -19.40
N ASP A 93 0.69 19.08 -18.73
CA ASP A 93 0.66 19.37 -17.30
C ASP A 93 1.01 18.13 -16.47
N LEU A 94 0.46 16.96 -16.85
CA LEU A 94 0.78 15.68 -16.22
C LEU A 94 2.24 15.28 -16.44
N VAL A 95 2.79 15.48 -17.64
CA VAL A 95 4.22 15.27 -17.90
C VAL A 95 5.04 16.17 -17.00
N SER A 96 4.68 17.44 -16.87
CA SER A 96 5.39 18.39 -16.02
C SER A 96 5.30 18.00 -14.54
N GLN A 97 4.12 17.60 -14.06
CA GLN A 97 3.89 17.11 -12.69
C GLN A 97 4.68 15.83 -12.40
N LEU A 98 4.65 14.86 -13.31
CA LEU A 98 5.33 13.58 -13.17
C LEU A 98 6.83 13.67 -13.46
N LYS A 99 7.35 14.69 -14.14
CA LYS A 99 8.80 14.91 -14.32
C LYS A 99 9.43 15.70 -13.20
N LYS A 100 8.65 16.44 -12.39
CA LYS A 100 9.18 17.09 -11.18
C LYS A 100 10.04 16.07 -10.43
N PRO A 101 11.26 16.43 -10.01
CA PRO A 101 12.06 15.53 -9.20
C PRO A 101 11.13 15.02 -8.12
N LEU A 102 11.00 13.68 -8.00
CA LEU A 102 10.40 13.16 -6.79
C LEU A 102 11.18 13.86 -5.68
N PRO A 103 10.50 14.45 -4.67
CA PRO A 103 11.22 14.88 -3.47
C PRO A 103 12.15 13.72 -3.19
N PRO A 104 13.47 13.97 -3.07
CA PRO A 104 14.45 12.91 -3.16
C PRO A 104 13.87 11.75 -2.38
N ILE A 105 13.97 10.54 -2.92
CA ILE A 105 14.06 9.43 -2.01
C ILE A 105 15.39 9.72 -1.30
N VAL A 106 15.42 10.70 -0.38
CA VAL A 106 15.61 10.44 1.02
C VAL A 106 14.98 9.08 1.12
N ARG A 107 15.84 8.06 0.97
CA ARG A 107 15.81 6.98 1.91
C ARG A 107 15.66 7.76 3.16
N GLN A 108 14.41 7.90 3.56
CA GLN A 108 14.15 8.03 4.91
C GLN A 108 14.77 6.68 5.39
N ASN A 109 16.07 6.67 5.71
CA ASN A 109 16.42 7.03 7.07
C ASN A 109 15.37 8.03 7.53
N ALA A 110 14.13 7.53 7.74
CA ALA A 110 13.26 8.05 8.75
C ALA A 110 14.30 8.16 9.83
N PRO A 111 14.54 9.37 10.37
CA PRO A 111 15.49 9.50 11.46
C PRO A 111 15.37 8.21 12.22
N ASN A 112 16.47 7.49 12.44
CA ASN A 112 16.34 6.29 13.22
C ASN A 112 15.95 6.74 14.66
N HIS A 113 14.96 7.63 14.89
CA HIS A 113 13.62 7.21 15.32
C HIS A 113 13.26 5.84 14.72
N MET A 114 14.08 4.84 15.05
CA MET A 114 13.59 3.62 15.60
C MET A 114 12.57 4.09 16.62
N PHE A 115 11.32 4.25 16.20
CA PHE A 115 10.21 4.44 17.10
C PHE A 115 10.44 3.39 18.15
N PRO A 116 10.63 3.76 19.42
CA PRO A 116 11.16 2.85 20.42
C PRO A 116 10.35 1.56 20.34
N SER A 117 10.99 0.53 19.78
CA SER A 117 10.27 -0.67 19.38
C SER A 117 10.53 -1.70 20.46
N VAL A 118 9.47 -2.14 21.11
CA VAL A 118 9.56 -3.15 22.15
C VAL A 118 9.32 -4.50 21.50
N VAL A 119 10.14 -5.48 21.88
CA VAL A 119 9.93 -6.87 21.49
C VAL A 119 9.33 -7.59 22.68
N TYR A 120 8.13 -8.13 22.49
CA TYR A 120 7.48 -8.99 23.46
C TYR A 120 7.58 -10.43 23.01
N VAL A 121 7.93 -11.32 23.93
CA VAL A 121 7.85 -12.76 23.74
C VAL A 121 6.65 -13.23 24.54
N LEU A 122 5.66 -13.78 23.84
CA LEU A 122 4.44 -14.32 24.42
C LEU A 122 4.49 -15.84 24.37
N ASN A 123 4.18 -16.48 25.47
CA ASN A 123 3.90 -17.91 25.52
C ASN A 123 2.40 -18.11 25.36
N ILE A 124 1.99 -18.88 24.34
CA ILE A 124 0.60 -19.17 24.00
C ILE A 124 0.42 -20.69 24.02
N PRO A 125 0.14 -21.28 25.19
CA PRO A 125 -0.05 -22.71 25.32
C PRO A 125 -1.18 -23.22 24.42
N GLY A 126 -0.94 -24.33 23.72
CA GLY A 126 -1.92 -24.94 22.81
C GLY A 126 -1.97 -24.30 21.42
N ILE A 127 -1.01 -23.46 21.06
CA ILE A 127 -0.90 -22.97 19.69
C ILE A 127 -0.48 -24.09 18.73
N THR A 128 -1.22 -24.25 17.64
CA THR A 128 -0.98 -25.28 16.63
C THR A 128 -0.82 -24.63 15.27
N ASN A 129 -0.36 -25.38 14.27
CA ASN A 129 -0.32 -24.88 12.90
C ASN A 129 -1.71 -24.46 12.37
N ALA A 130 -2.80 -25.02 12.90
CA ALA A 130 -4.16 -24.64 12.53
C ALA A 130 -4.53 -23.26 13.10
N THR A 131 -4.20 -22.98 14.37
CA THR A 131 -4.52 -21.70 15.05
C THR A 131 -3.47 -20.62 14.81
N ARG A 132 -2.33 -20.96 14.19
CA ARG A 132 -1.24 -20.04 13.86
C ARG A 132 -1.71 -18.80 13.11
N ARG A 133 -2.53 -18.97 12.07
CA ARG A 133 -3.04 -17.85 11.26
C ARG A 133 -3.91 -16.90 12.08
N ASP A 134 -4.72 -17.45 12.99
CA ASP A 134 -5.60 -16.65 13.84
C ASP A 134 -4.82 -15.87 14.90
N VAL A 135 -3.73 -16.45 15.43
CA VAL A 135 -2.77 -15.75 16.29
C VAL A 135 -2.05 -14.64 15.54
N GLU A 136 -1.51 -14.93 14.34
CA GLU A 136 -0.84 -13.93 13.49
C GLU A 136 -1.80 -12.78 13.15
N TYR A 137 -3.04 -13.10 12.75
CA TYR A 137 -4.06 -12.12 12.42
C TYR A 137 -4.46 -11.28 13.65
N GLY A 138 -4.73 -11.91 14.80
CA GLY A 138 -5.07 -11.22 16.04
C GLY A 138 -3.99 -10.23 16.48
N VAL A 139 -2.73 -10.55 16.22
CA VAL A 139 -1.59 -9.66 16.52
C VAL A 139 -1.47 -8.55 15.47
N ILE A 140 -1.46 -8.87 14.17
CA ILE A 140 -1.23 -7.90 13.08
C ILE A 140 -2.33 -6.82 13.03
N CYS A 141 -3.56 -7.13 13.42
CA CYS A 141 -4.66 -6.16 13.45
C CYS A 141 -4.46 -5.05 14.51
N ASN A 142 -3.55 -5.22 15.48
CA ASN A 142 -3.28 -4.18 16.48
C ASN A 142 -2.47 -3.03 15.88
N ARG A 143 -3.04 -1.82 15.91
CA ARG A 143 -2.39 -0.61 15.39
C ARG A 143 -1.10 -0.32 16.16
N GLY A 144 0.04 -0.52 15.49
CA GLY A 144 1.37 -0.32 16.07
C GLY A 144 2.19 -1.60 16.21
N VAL A 145 1.67 -2.75 15.80
CA VAL A 145 2.49 -3.96 15.55
C VAL A 145 3.32 -3.78 14.29
N ILE A 146 4.61 -4.11 14.37
CA ILE A 146 5.60 -3.99 13.31
C ILE A 146 5.85 -5.35 12.66
N SER A 147 6.02 -6.41 13.47
CA SER A 147 6.25 -7.76 12.98
C SER A 147 5.80 -8.80 13.99
N VAL A 148 5.40 -9.98 13.50
CA VAL A 148 5.06 -11.15 14.32
C VAL A 148 5.77 -12.37 13.78
N VAL A 149 6.31 -13.19 14.69
CA VAL A 149 6.89 -14.50 14.39
C VAL A 149 6.25 -15.51 15.33
N VAL A 150 5.59 -16.51 14.78
CA VAL A 150 4.93 -17.56 15.54
C VAL A 150 5.68 -18.87 15.38
N ASP A 151 6.17 -19.41 16.49
CA ASP A 151 6.78 -20.72 16.60
C ASP A 151 5.82 -21.66 17.34
N CYS A 152 5.09 -22.48 16.58
CA CYS A 152 4.16 -23.44 17.15
C CYS A 152 4.86 -24.58 17.92
N SER A 153 6.13 -24.87 17.61
CA SER A 153 6.86 -25.97 18.28
C SER A 153 7.26 -25.58 19.71
N LYS A 154 7.48 -24.29 19.94
CA LYS A 154 7.85 -23.74 21.26
C LYS A 154 6.71 -23.02 21.96
N GLU A 155 5.51 -23.04 21.36
CA GLU A 155 4.35 -22.29 21.83
C GLU A 155 4.60 -20.78 22.00
N ARG A 156 5.46 -20.22 21.13
CA ARG A 156 5.96 -18.85 21.28
C ARG A 156 5.49 -17.94 20.15
N CYS A 157 5.12 -16.72 20.52
CA CYS A 157 4.83 -15.63 19.61
C CYS A 157 5.73 -14.44 19.96
N THR A 158 6.64 -14.10 19.05
CA THR A 158 7.51 -12.93 19.19
C THR A 158 6.92 -11.78 18.40
N VAL A 159 6.58 -10.70 19.08
CA VAL A 159 5.93 -9.53 18.49
C VAL A 159 6.83 -8.32 18.68
N ARG A 160 7.11 -7.60 17.60
CA ARG A 160 7.74 -6.29 17.65
C ARG A 160 6.68 -5.23 17.50
N THR A 161 6.61 -4.29 18.43
CA THR A 161 5.60 -3.22 18.44
C THR A 161 6.23 -1.87 18.67
N LEU A 162 5.51 -0.80 18.31
CA LEU A 162 5.79 0.55 18.78
C LEU A 162 5.56 0.62 20.30
N SER A 163 6.28 1.51 20.99
CA SER A 163 6.21 1.70 22.46
C SER A 163 4.82 2.00 23.02
N LYS A 164 3.88 2.42 22.19
CA LYS A 164 2.50 2.70 22.57
C LYS A 164 1.64 1.44 22.76
N VAL A 165 2.05 0.29 22.22
CA VAL A 165 1.27 -0.95 22.31
C VAL A 165 1.55 -1.67 23.62
N THR A 166 0.50 -1.97 24.37
CA THR A 166 0.60 -2.70 25.62
C THR A 166 0.48 -4.22 25.41
N THR A 167 1.06 -4.99 26.31
CA THR A 167 0.95 -6.46 26.29
C THR A 167 -0.47 -6.95 26.56
N ALA A 168 -1.27 -6.17 27.28
CA ALA A 168 -2.68 -6.47 27.54
C ALA A 168 -3.51 -6.41 26.25
N ASP A 169 -3.29 -5.40 25.40
CA ASP A 169 -4.01 -5.27 24.12
C ASP A 169 -3.70 -6.44 23.19
N LEU A 170 -2.44 -6.86 23.14
CA LEU A 170 -2.00 -8.03 22.38
C LEU A 170 -2.63 -9.32 22.92
N ALA A 171 -2.60 -9.52 24.24
CA ALA A 171 -3.18 -10.68 24.90
C ALA A 171 -4.69 -10.78 24.66
N ASN A 172 -5.41 -9.67 24.83
CA ASN A 172 -6.85 -9.59 24.59
C ASN A 172 -7.21 -9.88 23.13
N SER A 173 -6.42 -9.36 22.19
CA SER A 173 -6.66 -9.57 20.76
C SER A 173 -6.45 -11.03 20.35
N ILE A 174 -5.39 -11.66 20.85
CA ILE A 174 -5.13 -13.09 20.60
C ILE A 174 -6.22 -13.94 21.27
N HIS A 175 -6.58 -13.64 22.52
CA HIS A 175 -7.59 -14.39 23.27
C HIS A 175 -8.96 -14.28 22.61
N SER A 176 -9.37 -13.10 22.16
CA SER A 176 -10.64 -12.88 21.45
C SER A 176 -10.73 -13.69 20.15
N LYS A 177 -9.61 -13.98 19.48
CA LYS A 177 -9.58 -14.70 18.20
C LYS A 177 -9.40 -16.20 18.34
N THR A 178 -8.68 -16.64 19.37
CA THR A 178 -8.25 -18.04 19.50
C THR A 178 -8.82 -18.74 20.73
N GLY A 179 -9.34 -17.99 21.70
CA GLY A 179 -9.69 -18.49 23.03
C GLY A 179 -8.49 -18.93 23.87
N LEU A 180 -7.27 -18.84 23.35
CA LEU A 180 -6.07 -19.35 24.03
C LEU A 180 -5.60 -18.37 25.12
N PRO A 181 -5.05 -18.89 26.23
CA PRO A 181 -4.41 -18.05 27.25
C PRO A 181 -3.08 -17.51 26.71
N VAL A 182 -2.78 -16.26 27.03
CA VAL A 182 -1.54 -15.59 26.62
C VAL A 182 -0.75 -15.17 27.85
N ARG A 183 0.54 -15.53 27.89
CA ARG A 183 1.45 -15.16 28.99
C ARG A 183 2.63 -14.38 28.45
N LEU A 184 3.01 -13.30 29.12
CA LEU A 184 4.24 -12.58 28.80
C LEU A 184 5.44 -13.32 29.38
N VAL A 185 6.45 -13.60 28.56
CA VAL A 185 7.74 -14.14 29.01
C VAL A 185 8.63 -12.96 29.43
N THR A 186 9.10 -12.97 30.67
CA THR A 186 10.01 -11.97 31.22
C THR A 186 11.27 -12.67 31.73
N LYS A 187 12.42 -12.03 31.59
CA LYS A 187 13.67 -12.57 32.14
C LYS A 187 13.75 -12.25 33.64
N ASN A 188 14.16 -13.23 34.44
CA ASN A 188 14.48 -13.04 35.86
C ASN A 188 15.81 -12.28 36.03
N ASN A 189 16.16 -11.91 37.26
CA ASN A 189 17.40 -11.17 37.59
C ASN A 189 18.71 -11.91 37.23
N LYS A 190 18.63 -13.18 36.82
CA LYS A 190 19.75 -14.01 36.34
C LYS A 190 19.77 -14.18 34.82
N GLY A 191 18.89 -13.48 34.09
CA GLY A 191 18.81 -13.53 32.63
C GLY A 191 18.13 -14.78 32.06
N GLN A 192 17.47 -15.58 32.91
CA GLN A 192 16.72 -16.78 32.51
C GLN A 192 15.25 -16.42 32.25
N GLU A 193 14.64 -17.04 31.24
CA GLU A 193 13.23 -16.90 30.84
C GLU A 193 12.26 -17.62 31.78
#